data_AF-A0A1V1X3H2-F1
#
_entry.id   AF-A0A1V1X3H2-F1
#
_cell.length_a   1.000
_cell.length_b   1.000
_cell.length_c   1.000
_cell.angle_alpha   90.00
_cell.angle_beta   90.00
_cell.angle_gamma   90.00
#
_symmetry.space_group_name_H-M   'P 1'
#
loop_
_entity.id
_entity.type
_entity.pdbx_description
1 polymer ?
#
loop_
_entity_poly.entity_id
_entity_poly.type
_entity_poly.pdbx_seq_one_letter_code
_entity_poly.pdbx_strand_id
1 'polypeptide(L)'
;MESGIKPLLSYATFSKGPAFMASINRDVMALIRIFTSCLTAAFLIFFISSLSGEDLIKNNSTIDDLDRILAEITVELEGGIDRRIKQLGEVPAINPYKKFYCAEFAKEIHEVSYLTEKQKILFDAYNVRNFENKSKRLVAYSETANMQSLLNELEIVKRELKNSVNLVDKRRKKFLRQRTAFIILFFVLWIAIYFFYSRGIIRR
;
A
#
# COMPACT_ATOMS: atom_id res chain seq x y z
N MET A 1 20.37 45.70 -84.22
CA MET A 1 20.23 44.35 -84.80
C MET A 1 20.52 43.36 -83.68
N GLU A 2 19.57 42.46 -83.41
CA GLU A 2 19.64 41.28 -82.53
C GLU A 2 19.90 41.53 -81.02
N SER A 3 18.88 41.48 -80.15
CA SER A 3 18.17 40.30 -79.61
C SER A 3 18.99 39.48 -78.60
N GLY A 4 18.59 39.53 -77.33
CA GLY A 4 19.09 38.64 -76.27
C GLY A 4 18.26 38.77 -74.99
N ILE A 5 17.22 37.94 -74.89
CA ILE A 5 16.24 37.84 -73.80
C ILE A 5 16.86 37.13 -72.56
N LYS A 6 16.60 37.69 -71.36
CA LYS A 6 16.45 37.17 -69.96
C LYS A 6 16.77 35.68 -69.63
N PRO A 7 16.74 35.26 -68.34
CA PRO A 7 17.22 35.80 -67.05
C PRO A 7 18.02 34.69 -66.30
N LEU A 8 18.43 34.86 -65.03
CA LEU A 8 18.29 33.81 -63.99
C LEU A 8 18.76 34.30 -62.61
N LEU A 9 17.78 34.42 -61.71
CA LEU A 9 17.95 34.21 -60.28
C LEU A 9 18.77 32.93 -60.04
N SER A 10 19.84 33.01 -59.26
CA SER A 10 20.34 31.85 -58.53
C SER A 10 20.06 32.04 -57.05
N TYR A 11 19.20 31.17 -56.56
CA TYR A 11 18.63 31.15 -55.24
C TYR A 11 19.69 30.93 -54.17
N ALA A 12 19.46 31.57 -53.02
CA ALA A 12 20.03 31.16 -51.75
C ALA A 12 19.79 29.66 -51.52
N THR A 13 20.85 28.86 -51.45
CA THR A 13 20.82 27.53 -50.83
C THR A 13 21.53 27.57 -49.49
N PHE A 14 20.75 28.06 -48.52
CA PHE A 14 20.58 27.51 -47.18
C PHE A 14 21.46 26.29 -46.84
N SER A 15 22.70 26.54 -46.44
CA SER A 15 23.51 25.57 -45.69
C SER A 15 23.06 25.59 -44.22
N LYS A 16 21.94 24.92 -43.91
CA LYS A 16 21.60 24.52 -42.53
C LYS A 16 21.53 22.99 -42.35
N GLY A 17 22.20 22.23 -43.22
CA GLY A 17 22.27 20.76 -43.12
C GLY A 17 23.10 20.24 -41.93
N PRO A 18 24.33 20.74 -41.66
CA PRO A 18 25.18 20.12 -40.65
C PRO A 18 24.83 20.52 -39.21
N ALA A 19 24.25 21.72 -39.00
CA ALA A 19 23.91 22.22 -37.67
C ALA A 19 22.69 21.51 -37.05
N PHE A 20 21.71 21.12 -37.87
CA PHE A 20 20.50 20.41 -37.44
C PHE A 20 20.78 18.93 -37.14
N MET A 21 21.56 18.25 -37.99
CA MET A 21 22.05 16.88 -37.73
C MET A 21 22.90 16.81 -36.44
N ALA A 22 23.75 17.82 -36.21
CA ALA A 22 24.56 17.90 -34.98
C ALA A 22 23.74 18.27 -33.72
N SER A 23 22.58 18.91 -33.85
CA SER A 23 21.66 19.12 -32.72
C SER A 23 20.89 17.84 -32.41
N ILE A 24 20.36 17.16 -33.43
CA ILE A 24 19.67 15.86 -33.27
C ILE A 24 20.59 14.82 -32.63
N ASN A 25 21.84 14.72 -33.07
CA ASN A 25 22.81 13.80 -32.44
C ASN A 25 23.11 14.16 -30.98
N ARG A 26 23.12 15.45 -30.63
CA ARG A 26 23.27 15.89 -29.23
C ARG A 26 22.04 15.60 -28.40
N ASP A 27 20.85 15.81 -28.94
CA ASP A 27 19.57 15.56 -28.25
C ASP A 27 19.35 14.06 -28.04
N VAL A 28 19.65 13.23 -29.05
CA VAL A 28 19.64 11.75 -28.94
C VAL A 28 20.66 11.28 -27.91
N MET A 29 21.87 11.85 -27.90
CA MET A 29 22.88 11.51 -26.90
C MET A 29 22.46 11.94 -25.48
N ALA A 30 21.77 13.08 -25.34
CA ALA A 30 21.21 13.53 -24.07
C ALA A 30 20.11 12.59 -23.58
N LEU A 31 19.22 12.15 -24.48
CA LEU A 31 18.19 11.15 -24.18
C LEU A 31 18.82 9.82 -23.72
N ILE A 32 19.81 9.30 -24.45
CA ILE A 32 20.51 8.07 -24.07
C ILE A 32 21.12 8.21 -22.67
N ARG A 33 21.74 9.36 -22.35
CA ARG A 33 22.30 9.61 -21.00
C ARG A 33 21.23 9.64 -19.92
N ILE A 34 20.07 10.23 -20.19
CA ILE A 34 18.94 10.25 -19.25
C ILE A 34 18.46 8.82 -19.00
N PHE A 35 18.26 8.03 -20.05
CA PHE A 35 17.80 6.65 -19.92
C PHE A 35 18.84 5.76 -19.22
N THR A 36 20.12 5.84 -19.59
CA THR A 36 21.17 5.03 -18.96
C THR A 36 21.38 5.41 -17.50
N SER A 37 21.43 6.70 -17.16
CA SER A 37 21.55 7.15 -15.77
C SER A 37 20.36 6.73 -14.92
N CYS A 38 19.14 6.81 -15.47
CA CYS A 38 17.93 6.35 -14.80
C CYS A 38 17.97 4.83 -14.55
N LEU A 39 18.38 4.05 -15.55
CA LEU A 39 18.47 2.60 -15.46
C LEU A 39 19.54 2.19 -14.42
N THR A 40 20.72 2.81 -14.45
CA THR A 40 21.80 2.56 -13.47
C THR A 40 21.34 2.91 -12.05
N ALA A 41 20.63 4.03 -11.87
CA ALA A 41 20.08 4.41 -10.58
C ALA A 41 19.06 3.37 -10.07
N ALA A 42 18.16 2.90 -10.94
CA ALA A 42 17.19 1.86 -10.59
C ALA A 42 17.86 0.55 -10.16
N PHE A 43 18.90 0.11 -10.88
CA PHE A 43 19.67 -1.08 -10.50
C PHE A 43 20.39 -0.92 -9.16
N LEU A 44 20.95 0.26 -8.87
CA LEU A 44 21.62 0.51 -7.60
C LEU A 44 20.63 0.55 -6.42
N ILE A 45 19.45 1.14 -6.60
CA ILE A 45 18.39 1.07 -5.58
C ILE A 45 17.97 -0.38 -5.33
N PHE A 46 17.78 -1.17 -6.38
CA PHE A 46 17.45 -2.58 -6.25
C PHE A 46 18.56 -3.35 -5.51
N PHE A 47 19.83 -3.07 -5.82
CA PHE A 47 20.97 -3.69 -5.16
C PHE A 47 21.07 -3.31 -3.67
N ILE A 48 20.89 -2.03 -3.34
CA ILE A 48 20.85 -1.55 -1.94
C ILE A 48 19.69 -2.19 -1.18
N SER A 49 18.52 -2.30 -1.81
CA SER A 49 17.32 -2.93 -1.25
C SER A 49 17.57 -4.42 -0.96
N SER A 50 18.18 -5.13 -1.92
CA SER A 50 18.57 -6.54 -1.76
C SER A 50 19.63 -6.75 -0.67
N LEU A 51 20.61 -5.85 -0.53
CA LEU A 51 21.62 -5.90 0.53
C LEU A 51 21.02 -5.60 1.91
N SER A 52 20.06 -4.67 1.97
CA SER A 52 19.35 -4.33 3.21
C SER A 52 18.31 -5.39 3.61
N GLY A 53 18.05 -6.39 2.76
CA GLY A 53 16.98 -7.37 2.96
C GLY A 53 15.56 -6.77 2.91
N GLU A 54 15.43 -5.53 2.46
CA GLU A 54 14.14 -4.84 2.30
C GLU A 54 13.68 -4.98 0.85
N ASP A 55 12.71 -5.84 0.59
CA ASP A 55 12.11 -5.96 -0.73
C ASP A 55 11.08 -4.84 -0.94
N LEU A 56 11.44 -3.83 -1.74
CA LEU A 56 10.60 -2.68 -2.06
C LEU A 56 9.27 -3.06 -2.72
N ILE A 57 9.29 -4.07 -3.60
CA ILE A 57 8.10 -4.48 -4.35
C ILE A 57 7.12 -5.14 -3.38
N LYS A 58 7.64 -6.02 -2.51
CA LYS A 58 6.87 -6.66 -1.44
C LYS A 58 6.37 -5.66 -0.39
N ASN A 59 7.17 -4.67 -0.03
CA ASN A 59 6.75 -3.61 0.89
C ASN A 59 5.66 -2.72 0.27
N ASN A 60 5.70 -2.48 -1.04
CA ASN A 60 4.66 -1.71 -1.70
C ASN A 60 3.34 -2.50 -1.82
N SER A 61 3.38 -3.78 -2.20
CA SER A 61 2.16 -4.60 -2.25
C SER A 61 1.54 -4.80 -0.86
N THR A 62 2.37 -4.92 0.18
CA THR A 62 1.87 -5.03 1.56
C THR A 62 1.26 -3.73 2.10
N ILE A 63 1.56 -2.55 1.54
CA ILE A 63 0.87 -1.30 1.92
C ILE A 63 -0.60 -1.36 1.48
N ASP A 64 -0.88 -1.80 0.25
CA ASP A 64 -2.24 -1.85 -0.27
C ASP A 64 -3.11 -2.87 0.50
N ASP A 65 -2.52 -4.00 0.87
CA ASP A 65 -3.17 -4.99 1.73
C ASP A 65 -3.48 -4.44 3.11
N LEU A 66 -2.53 -3.69 3.72
CA LEU A 66 -2.74 -3.04 5.02
C LEU A 66 -3.83 -1.96 4.94
N ASP A 67 -3.91 -1.21 3.84
CA ASP A 67 -4.92 -0.18 3.62
C ASP A 67 -6.32 -0.78 3.48
N ARG A 68 -6.45 -1.87 2.71
CA ARG A 68 -7.70 -2.62 2.58
C ARG A 68 -8.19 -3.14 3.94
N ILE A 69 -7.28 -3.73 4.69
CA ILE A 69 -7.53 -4.27 6.02
C ILE A 69 -7.96 -3.17 7.00
N LEU A 70 -7.25 -2.03 6.99
CA LEU A 70 -7.56 -0.90 7.86
C LEU A 70 -8.94 -0.34 7.55
N ALA A 71 -9.29 -0.23 6.27
CA ALA A 71 -10.63 0.19 5.84
C ALA A 71 -11.72 -0.78 6.31
N GLU A 72 -11.53 -2.09 6.12
CA GLU A 72 -12.47 -3.13 6.55
C GLU A 72 -12.76 -3.04 8.06
N ILE A 73 -11.71 -2.91 8.88
CA ILE A 73 -11.86 -2.83 10.34
C ILE A 73 -12.47 -1.51 10.78
N THR A 74 -12.14 -0.41 10.12
CA THR A 74 -12.68 0.90 10.47
C THR A 74 -14.19 0.93 10.25
N VAL A 75 -14.66 0.41 9.11
CA VAL A 75 -16.09 0.25 8.83
C VAL A 75 -16.78 -0.62 9.88
N GLU A 76 -16.12 -1.70 10.27
CA GLU A 76 -16.63 -2.63 11.27
C GLU A 76 -16.77 -1.99 12.66
N LEU A 77 -15.73 -1.29 13.10
CA LEU A 77 -15.64 -0.67 14.41
C LEU A 77 -16.54 0.58 14.54
N GLU A 78 -16.64 1.39 13.48
CA GLU A 78 -17.43 2.63 13.49
C GLU A 78 -18.94 2.39 13.41
N GLY A 79 -19.38 1.22 12.95
CA GLY A 79 -20.81 0.95 12.90
C GLY A 79 -21.23 -0.44 12.45
N GLY A 80 -20.35 -1.26 11.86
CA GLY A 80 -20.70 -2.64 11.47
C GLY A 80 -21.19 -3.47 12.65
N ILE A 81 -20.45 -3.45 13.77
CA ILE A 81 -20.81 -4.18 14.99
C ILE A 81 -22.16 -3.71 15.53
N ASP A 82 -22.37 -2.40 15.65
CA ASP A 82 -23.60 -1.87 16.23
C ASP A 82 -24.80 -2.07 15.30
N ARG A 83 -24.60 -2.11 13.97
CA ARG A 83 -25.64 -2.49 13.00
C ARG A 83 -26.04 -3.94 13.14
N ARG A 84 -25.08 -4.87 13.27
CA ARG A 84 -25.39 -6.30 13.44
C ARG A 84 -26.09 -6.58 14.76
N ILE A 85 -25.69 -5.90 15.84
CA ILE A 85 -26.41 -5.98 17.12
C ILE A 85 -27.84 -5.45 17.00
N LYS A 86 -28.06 -4.34 16.29
CA LYS A 86 -29.41 -3.82 16.05
C LYS A 86 -30.29 -4.76 15.23
N GLN A 87 -29.70 -5.53 14.31
CA GLN A 87 -30.43 -6.54 13.52
C GLN A 87 -30.93 -7.71 14.38
N LEU A 88 -30.26 -8.02 15.50
CA LEU A 88 -30.71 -9.04 16.45
C LEU A 88 -31.99 -8.62 17.20
N GLY A 89 -32.33 -7.33 17.23
CA GLY A 89 -33.50 -6.81 17.92
C GLY A 89 -33.32 -6.66 19.42
N GLU A 90 -34.44 -6.60 20.16
CA GLU A 90 -34.42 -6.45 21.62
C GLU A 90 -34.19 -7.79 22.33
N VAL A 91 -33.50 -7.75 23.47
CA VAL A 91 -33.21 -8.93 24.29
C VAL A 91 -34.53 -9.52 24.82
N PRO A 92 -34.90 -10.76 24.46
CA PRO A 92 -36.14 -11.35 24.94
C PRO A 92 -36.10 -11.61 26.45
N ALA A 93 -37.21 -11.30 27.14
CA ALA A 93 -37.34 -11.55 28.58
C ALA A 93 -37.58 -13.05 28.92
N ILE A 94 -38.06 -13.84 27.94
CA ILE A 94 -38.53 -15.22 28.15
C ILE A 94 -37.46 -16.25 27.73
N ASN A 95 -37.29 -17.31 28.53
CA ASN A 95 -36.08 -18.14 28.57
C ASN A 95 -35.96 -19.32 27.56
N PRO A 96 -36.77 -19.45 26.50
CA PRO A 96 -36.24 -20.09 25.29
C PRO A 96 -35.68 -19.05 24.33
N TYR A 97 -36.43 -17.98 24.08
CA TYR A 97 -36.08 -16.92 23.13
C TYR A 97 -34.80 -16.18 23.51
N LYS A 98 -34.58 -15.97 24.81
CA LYS A 98 -33.34 -15.38 25.32
C LYS A 98 -32.11 -16.25 24.99
N LYS A 99 -32.25 -17.58 25.04
CA LYS A 99 -31.16 -18.51 24.70
C LYS A 99 -30.82 -18.44 23.21
N PHE A 100 -31.83 -18.41 22.34
CA PHE A 100 -31.63 -18.22 20.90
C PHE A 100 -30.97 -16.88 20.58
N TYR A 101 -31.43 -15.79 21.21
CA TYR A 101 -30.81 -14.48 21.07
C TYR A 101 -29.34 -14.48 21.51
N CYS A 102 -29.03 -15.08 22.66
CA CYS A 102 -27.65 -15.19 23.14
C CYS A 102 -26.77 -16.05 22.23
N ALA A 103 -27.33 -17.07 21.54
CA ALA A 103 -26.61 -17.88 20.56
C ALA A 103 -26.26 -17.08 19.30
N GLU A 104 -27.22 -16.35 18.74
CA GLU A 104 -26.96 -15.45 17.59
C GLU A 104 -25.99 -14.34 17.98
N PHE A 105 -26.14 -13.75 19.17
CA PHE A 105 -25.21 -12.73 19.64
C PHE A 105 -23.79 -13.29 19.87
N ALA A 106 -23.66 -14.51 20.38
CA ALA A 106 -22.36 -15.18 20.51
C ALA A 106 -21.71 -15.45 19.15
N LYS A 107 -22.51 -15.79 18.13
CA LYS A 107 -22.04 -15.95 16.75
C LYS A 107 -21.51 -14.63 16.19
N GLU A 108 -22.22 -13.53 16.40
CA GLU A 108 -21.76 -12.20 15.99
C GLU A 108 -20.43 -11.82 16.67
N ILE A 109 -20.29 -12.07 17.97
CA ILE A 109 -19.02 -11.84 18.70
C ILE A 109 -17.91 -12.72 18.14
N HIS A 110 -18.22 -13.96 17.75
CA HIS A 110 -17.26 -14.87 17.15
C HIS A 110 -16.77 -14.36 15.77
N GLU A 111 -17.66 -13.86 14.93
CA GLU A 111 -17.31 -13.29 13.62
C GLU A 111 -16.40 -12.06 13.76
N VAL A 112 -16.70 -11.15 14.70
CA VAL A 112 -15.84 -9.99 15.00
C VAL A 112 -14.49 -10.44 15.58
N SER A 113 -14.50 -11.46 16.44
CA SER A 113 -13.26 -12.04 16.98
C SER A 113 -12.40 -12.64 15.87
N TYR A 114 -13.01 -13.29 14.89
CA TYR A 114 -12.31 -13.88 13.75
C TYR A 114 -11.59 -12.83 12.89
N LEU A 115 -12.20 -11.65 12.67
CA LEU A 115 -11.52 -10.51 12.05
C LEU A 115 -10.29 -10.08 12.84
N THR A 116 -10.39 -10.04 14.17
CA THR A 116 -9.26 -9.70 15.05
C THR A 116 -8.13 -10.74 14.96
N GLU A 117 -8.46 -12.03 14.89
CA GLU A 117 -7.45 -13.09 14.77
C GLU A 117 -6.75 -13.09 13.42
N LYS A 118 -7.47 -12.83 12.31
CA LYS A 118 -6.85 -12.61 10.98
C LYS A 118 -5.77 -11.53 11.04
N GLN A 119 -5.97 -10.49 11.85
CA GLN A 119 -4.96 -9.46 12.06
C GLN A 119 -3.76 -9.97 12.83
N LYS A 120 -3.98 -10.70 13.93
CA LYS A 120 -2.88 -11.25 14.74
C LYS A 120 -1.97 -12.17 13.91
N ILE A 121 -2.51 -12.85 12.89
CA ILE A 121 -1.71 -13.65 11.95
C ILE A 121 -0.71 -12.78 11.18
N LEU A 122 -1.10 -11.57 10.75
CA LEU A 122 -0.22 -10.64 10.03
C LEU A 122 0.93 -10.10 10.90
N PHE A 123 0.82 -10.23 12.22
CA PHE A 123 1.81 -9.78 13.21
C PHE A 123 2.47 -10.94 13.96
N ASP A 124 2.34 -12.19 13.49
CA ASP A 124 2.88 -13.39 14.15
C ASP A 124 2.47 -13.54 15.63
N ALA A 125 1.38 -12.87 16.03
CA ALA A 125 0.85 -12.84 17.40
C ALA A 125 -0.37 -13.76 17.56
N TYR A 126 -0.72 -14.51 16.51
CA TYR A 126 -1.89 -15.39 16.50
C TYR A 126 -1.66 -16.62 17.37
N ASN A 127 -2.67 -16.97 18.17
CA ASN A 127 -2.64 -18.17 19.00
C ASN A 127 -3.98 -18.92 18.89
N VAL A 128 -3.94 -20.06 18.17
CA VAL A 128 -5.10 -20.94 17.93
C VAL A 128 -5.77 -21.36 19.22
N ARG A 129 -5.00 -21.70 20.26
CA ARG A 129 -5.53 -22.19 21.55
C ARG A 129 -6.32 -21.09 22.27
N ASN A 130 -5.85 -19.84 22.19
CA ASN A 130 -6.57 -18.71 22.78
C ASN A 130 -7.90 -18.45 22.05
N PHE A 131 -7.92 -18.57 20.72
CA PHE A 131 -9.14 -18.44 19.94
C PHE A 131 -10.13 -19.57 20.20
N GLU A 132 -9.66 -20.82 20.28
CA GLU A 132 -10.50 -21.97 20.61
C GLU A 132 -11.12 -21.83 22.01
N ASN A 133 -10.32 -21.41 22.99
CA ASN A 133 -10.80 -21.16 24.35
C ASN A 133 -11.85 -20.04 24.38
N LYS A 134 -11.66 -18.96 23.60
CA LYS A 134 -12.66 -17.90 23.46
C LYS A 134 -13.96 -18.45 22.85
N SER A 135 -13.87 -19.25 21.80
CA SER A 135 -15.03 -19.91 21.17
C SER A 135 -15.81 -20.78 22.16
N LYS A 136 -15.12 -21.63 22.94
CA LYS A 136 -15.73 -22.45 23.99
C LYS A 136 -16.45 -21.61 25.05
N ARG A 137 -15.87 -20.48 25.46
CA ARG A 137 -16.52 -19.56 26.42
C ARG A 137 -17.78 -18.94 25.85
N LEU A 138 -17.77 -18.50 24.59
CA LEU A 138 -18.94 -17.93 23.91
C LEU A 138 -20.10 -18.94 23.84
N VAL A 139 -19.80 -20.21 23.53
CA VAL A 139 -20.79 -21.30 23.56
C VAL A 139 -21.34 -21.51 24.98
N ALA A 140 -20.49 -21.54 26.00
CA ALA A 140 -20.96 -21.69 27.38
C ALA A 140 -21.86 -20.51 27.82
N TYR A 141 -21.55 -19.28 27.40
CA TYR A 141 -22.37 -18.11 27.71
C TYR A 141 -23.70 -18.10 26.95
N SER A 142 -23.75 -18.62 25.73
CA SER A 142 -25.01 -18.77 25.00
C SER A 142 -25.89 -19.88 25.59
N GLU A 143 -25.30 -21.00 25.99
CA GLU A 143 -26.01 -22.13 26.60
C GLU A 143 -26.68 -21.75 27.93
N THR A 144 -26.00 -20.91 28.71
CA THR A 144 -26.47 -20.39 30.01
C THR A 144 -27.33 -19.11 29.88
N ALA A 145 -27.57 -18.63 28.65
CA ALA A 145 -28.27 -17.38 28.36
C ALA A 145 -27.72 -16.16 29.13
N ASN A 146 -26.40 -16.13 29.36
CA ASN A 146 -25.71 -15.10 30.12
C ASN A 146 -25.33 -13.90 29.23
N MET A 147 -26.30 -13.01 29.01
CA MET A 147 -26.13 -11.83 28.16
C MET A 147 -25.06 -10.86 28.68
N GLN A 148 -24.91 -10.70 30.00
CA GLN A 148 -23.92 -9.78 30.55
C GLN A 148 -22.50 -10.22 30.24
N SER A 149 -22.22 -11.52 30.35
CA SER A 149 -20.92 -12.07 29.98
C SER A 149 -20.62 -11.91 28.49
N LEU A 150 -21.64 -12.08 27.62
CA LEU A 150 -21.49 -11.84 26.18
C LEU A 150 -21.20 -10.37 25.86
N LEU A 151 -21.87 -9.42 26.52
CA LEU A 151 -21.59 -7.99 26.35
C LEU A 151 -20.16 -7.63 26.78
N ASN A 152 -19.70 -8.18 27.90
CA ASN A 152 -18.34 -7.97 28.37
C ASN A 152 -17.31 -8.55 27.38
N GLU A 153 -17.55 -9.75 26.83
CA GLU A 153 -16.68 -10.32 25.78
C GLU A 153 -16.69 -9.47 24.50
N LEU A 154 -17.85 -8.95 24.09
CA LEU A 154 -17.92 -8.03 22.96
C LEU A 154 -17.07 -6.78 23.19
N GLU A 155 -17.12 -6.18 24.37
CA GLU A 155 -16.28 -5.02 24.69
C GLU A 155 -14.79 -5.35 24.65
N ILE A 156 -14.40 -6.52 25.16
CA ILE A 156 -13.02 -7.00 25.09
C ILE A 156 -12.58 -7.11 23.62
N VAL A 157 -13.41 -7.73 22.78
CA VAL A 157 -13.14 -7.87 21.34
C VAL A 157 -13.07 -6.52 20.65
N LYS A 158 -13.97 -5.56 20.95
CA LYS A 158 -13.90 -4.18 20.43
C LYS A 158 -12.58 -3.50 20.81
N ARG A 159 -12.08 -3.69 22.04
CA ARG A 159 -10.79 -3.14 22.50
C ARG A 159 -9.60 -3.83 21.80
N GLU A 160 -9.62 -5.15 21.67
CA GLU A 160 -8.60 -5.91 20.92
C GLU A 160 -8.54 -5.43 19.47
N LEU A 161 -9.70 -5.29 18.81
CA LEU A 161 -9.82 -4.83 17.43
C LEU A 161 -9.26 -3.41 17.27
N LYS A 162 -9.61 -2.48 18.18
CA LYS A 162 -9.04 -1.12 18.19
C LYS A 162 -7.53 -1.11 18.38
N ASN A 163 -6.99 -2.01 19.20
CA ASN A 163 -5.54 -2.14 19.36
C ASN A 163 -4.88 -2.66 18.08
N SER A 164 -5.49 -3.64 17.42
CA SER A 164 -5.03 -4.15 16.11
C SER A 164 -5.00 -3.05 15.06
N VAL A 165 -6.02 -2.18 14.98
CA VAL A 165 -6.02 -1.01 14.08
C VAL A 165 -4.81 -0.11 14.34
N ASN A 166 -4.52 0.19 15.60
CA ASN A 166 -3.38 1.04 15.95
C ASN A 166 -2.04 0.43 15.53
N LEU A 167 -1.91 -0.91 15.60
CA LEU A 167 -0.71 -1.62 15.17
C LEU A 167 -0.57 -1.61 13.64
N VAL A 168 -1.68 -1.84 12.92
CA VAL A 168 -1.74 -1.75 11.45
C VAL A 168 -1.37 -0.35 10.97
N ASP A 169 -1.95 0.70 11.55
CA ASP A 169 -1.65 2.09 11.16
C ASP A 169 -0.19 2.47 11.42
N LYS A 170 0.39 2.03 12.55
CA LYS A 170 1.82 2.23 12.82
C LYS A 170 2.71 1.54 11.79
N ARG A 171 2.41 0.30 11.42
CA ARG A 171 3.17 -0.47 10.42
C ARG A 171 3.04 0.15 9.03
N ARG A 172 1.81 0.54 8.65
CA ARG A 172 1.52 1.27 7.41
C ARG A 172 2.35 2.56 7.31
N LYS A 173 2.35 3.40 8.35
CA LYS A 173 3.14 4.64 8.40
C LYS A 173 4.64 4.39 8.24
N LYS A 174 5.16 3.30 8.81
CA LYS A 174 6.56 2.89 8.64
C LYS A 174 6.86 2.55 7.18
N PHE A 175 6.05 1.73 6.54
CA PHE A 175 6.24 1.35 5.13
C PHE A 175 6.08 2.54 4.17
N LEU A 176 5.11 3.44 4.41
CA LEU A 176 4.98 4.68 3.63
C LEU A 176 6.22 5.57 3.76
N ARG A 177 6.79 5.68 4.96
CA ARG A 177 8.03 6.43 5.20
C ARG A 177 9.21 5.80 4.47
N GLN A 178 9.34 4.47 4.52
CA GLN A 178 10.37 3.76 3.76
C GLN A 178 10.22 3.99 2.26
N ARG A 179 9.00 3.82 1.70
CA ARG A 179 8.71 4.10 0.29
C ARG A 179 9.15 5.51 -0.11
N THR A 180 8.78 6.50 0.70
CA THR A 180 9.15 7.91 0.45
C THR A 180 10.66 8.12 0.51
N ALA A 181 11.34 7.52 1.49
CA ALA A 181 12.80 7.61 1.62
C ALA A 181 13.51 7.01 0.41
N PHE A 182 13.07 5.86 -0.10
CA PHE A 182 13.64 5.24 -1.30
C PHE A 182 13.39 6.06 -2.57
N ILE A 183 12.22 6.68 -2.71
CA ILE A 183 11.94 7.59 -3.83
C ILE A 183 12.90 8.79 -3.79
N ILE A 184 13.10 9.39 -2.61
CA ILE A 184 14.05 10.50 -2.45
C ILE A 184 15.47 10.04 -2.76
N LEU A 185 15.88 8.88 -2.24
CA LEU A 185 17.20 8.31 -2.47
C LEU A 185 17.43 8.03 -3.97
N PHE A 186 16.41 7.54 -4.68
CA PHE A 186 16.45 7.36 -6.13
C PHE A 186 16.75 8.68 -6.85
N PHE A 187 16.04 9.77 -6.55
CA PHE A 187 16.29 11.07 -7.21
C PHE A 187 17.68 11.61 -6.92
N VAL A 188 18.15 11.53 -5.66
CA VAL A 188 19.49 11.98 -5.28
C VAL A 188 20.57 11.19 -6.04
N LEU A 189 20.44 9.86 -6.05
CA LEU A 189 21.37 8.97 -6.72
C LEU A 189 21.34 9.17 -8.25
N TRP A 190 20.15 9.32 -8.84
CA TRP A 190 19.97 9.56 -10.26
C TRP A 190 20.64 10.86 -10.70
N ILE A 191 20.44 11.96 -9.97
CA ILE A 191 21.09 13.25 -10.24
C ILE A 191 22.62 13.11 -10.14
N ALA A 192 23.13 12.44 -9.09
CA ALA A 192 24.56 12.22 -8.92
C ALA A 192 25.18 11.42 -10.10
N ILE A 193 24.50 10.35 -10.53
CA ILE A 193 24.92 9.53 -11.67
C ILE A 193 24.83 10.31 -12.98
N TYR A 194 23.78 11.12 -13.17
CA TYR A 194 23.61 11.98 -14.32
C TYR A 194 24.77 12.98 -14.45
N PHE A 195 25.15 13.65 -13.35
CA PHE A 195 26.31 14.54 -13.33
C PHE A 195 27.63 13.80 -13.60
N PHE A 196 27.78 12.57 -13.09
CA PHE A 196 28.94 11.73 -13.36
C PHE A 196 29.07 11.41 -14.86
N TYR A 197 28.00 10.96 -15.50
CA TYR A 197 27.98 10.72 -16.95
C TYR A 197 28.17 12.01 -17.77
N SER A 198 27.67 13.16 -17.28
CA SER A 198 27.88 14.45 -17.93
C SER A 198 29.32 14.93 -17.87
N ARG A 199 30.05 14.68 -16.77
CA ARG A 199 31.46 15.07 -16.63
C ARG A 199 32.42 14.17 -17.42
N GLY A 200 32.10 12.88 -17.58
CA GLY A 200 32.97 11.90 -18.25
C GLY A 200 33.14 12.10 -19.77
N ILE A 201 32.23 12.81 -20.45
CA ILE A 201 32.25 12.96 -21.92
C ILE A 201 32.70 14.37 -22.37
N ILE A 202 32.76 15.36 -21.47
CA ILE A 202 33.22 16.73 -21.81
C ILE A 202 34.77 16.82 -21.95
N ARG A 203 35.50 15.74 -21.68
CA ARG A 203 36.91 15.57 -22.06
C ARG A 203 37.06 14.57 -23.21
N ARG A 204 36.53 14.90 -24.39
CA ARG A 204 37.06 14.44 -25.69
C ARG A 204 36.63 15.39 -26.80
#